data_AF-A0A7Z9PV73-F1
#
_entry.id   AF-A0A7Z9PV73-F1
#
_cell.length_a   1.000
_cell.length_b   1.000
_cell.length_c   1.000
_cell.angle_alpha   90.00
_cell.angle_beta   90.00
_cell.angle_gamma   90.00
#
_symmetry.space_group_name_H-M   'P 1'
#
loop_
_entity.id
_entity.type
_entity.pdbx_description
1 polymer ?
#
loop_
_entity_poly.entity_id
_entity_poly.type
_entity_poly.pdbx_seq_one_letter_code
_entity_poly.pdbx_strand_id
1 'polypeptide(L)'
;SKDYLDAVWGVSAQPASAVPALYDKESIMQFSNGRPSLAFGPEYEVFDNERRIARLPGPPYQFMDRVVEVDHPKFVLQKGGWIEAHYDVPPQEWYFAANRQTSMAYCILLEAALQPCGWLAAYAGSALRSQQDVKFRNLGGTARLIKEVFPHAGTMRMRVRMTDVNEAGGMIIENFDMQVYLGDELIYDGTTYFGFFSAQALAKQVGVRDAAERTYTPTPSEWQNFTPVSIPVVHPMTPEDNLVTPAPSANMPG
;
A
#
# COMPACT_ATOMS: atom_id res chain seq x y z
N SER A 1 -31.82 1.77 2.79
CA SER A 1 -31.93 1.66 1.32
C SER A 1 -30.54 1.86 0.71
N LYS A 2 -30.38 1.71 -0.61
CA LYS A 2 -29.15 2.09 -1.33
C LYS A 2 -28.67 3.50 -0.92
N ASP A 3 -29.63 4.40 -0.70
CA ASP A 3 -29.40 5.79 -0.25
C ASP A 3 -28.82 5.90 1.18
N TYR A 4 -29.02 4.92 2.05
CA TYR A 4 -28.42 4.90 3.40
C TYR A 4 -26.94 4.51 3.35
N LEU A 5 -26.55 3.65 2.41
CA LEU A 5 -25.14 3.29 2.20
C LEU A 5 -24.40 4.45 1.50
N ASP A 6 -25.01 5.07 0.50
CA ASP A 6 -24.40 6.18 -0.23
C ASP A 6 -24.19 7.43 0.66
N ALA A 7 -25.06 7.65 1.66
CA ALA A 7 -24.96 8.75 2.61
C ALA A 7 -23.87 8.56 3.69
N VAL A 8 -23.56 7.32 4.08
CA VAL A 8 -22.53 7.02 5.08
C VAL A 8 -21.12 7.03 4.47
N TRP A 9 -21.00 6.75 3.16
CA TRP A 9 -19.71 6.61 2.48
C TRP A 9 -19.31 7.79 1.59
N GLY A 10 -19.94 8.97 1.76
CA GLY A 10 -19.41 10.23 1.24
C GLY A 10 -19.08 10.23 -0.26
N VAL A 11 -19.89 9.56 -1.10
CA VAL A 11 -19.70 9.57 -2.56
C VAL A 11 -20.14 10.93 -3.12
N SER A 12 -19.38 11.99 -2.82
CA SER A 12 -19.40 13.17 -3.66
C SER A 12 -18.66 12.80 -4.94
N ALA A 13 -19.41 12.40 -5.98
CA ALA A 13 -18.85 12.13 -7.28
C ALA A 13 -18.28 13.43 -7.86
N GLN A 14 -16.98 13.68 -7.66
CA GLN A 14 -16.22 14.41 -8.66
C GLN A 14 -16.21 13.54 -9.92
N PRO A 15 -16.37 14.12 -11.13
CA PRO A 15 -16.35 13.32 -12.34
C PRO A 15 -14.95 12.71 -12.46
N ALA A 16 -14.88 11.40 -12.25
CA ALA A 16 -13.66 10.64 -12.49
C ALA A 16 -13.22 10.82 -13.94
N SER A 17 -11.90 10.80 -14.16
CA SER A 17 -11.28 10.78 -15.47
C SER A 17 -12.03 9.84 -16.44
N ALA A 18 -12.35 10.35 -17.64
CA ALA A 18 -13.15 9.66 -18.67
C ALA A 18 -12.46 8.44 -19.33
N VAL A 19 -11.33 7.98 -18.77
CA VAL A 19 -10.59 6.83 -19.29
C VAL A 19 -11.31 5.53 -18.88
N PRO A 20 -11.71 4.68 -19.83
CA PRO A 20 -12.32 3.39 -19.51
C PRO A 20 -11.38 2.53 -18.67
N ALA A 21 -11.92 1.92 -17.61
CA ALA A 21 -11.17 0.97 -16.80
C ALA A 21 -10.99 -0.37 -17.54
N LEU A 22 -9.77 -0.90 -17.58
CA LEU A 22 -9.52 -2.29 -17.95
C LEU A 22 -9.89 -3.24 -16.81
N TYR A 23 -9.63 -2.79 -15.58
CA TYR A 23 -10.08 -3.42 -14.35
C TYR A 23 -10.69 -2.36 -13.46
N ASP A 24 -11.96 -2.53 -13.13
CA ASP A 24 -12.74 -1.58 -12.35
C ASP A 24 -12.61 -1.81 -10.84
N LYS A 25 -13.32 -0.99 -10.05
CA LYS A 25 -13.29 -1.05 -8.59
C LYS A 25 -13.75 -2.38 -8.04
N GLU A 26 -14.69 -3.02 -8.72
CA GLU A 26 -15.16 -4.35 -8.36
C GLU A 26 -14.04 -5.38 -8.56
N SER A 27 -13.30 -5.32 -9.66
CA SER A 27 -12.13 -6.17 -9.89
C SER A 27 -11.08 -6.01 -8.79
N ILE A 28 -10.80 -4.77 -8.36
CA ILE A 28 -9.89 -4.50 -7.24
C ILE A 28 -10.42 -5.14 -5.94
N MET A 29 -11.70 -4.92 -5.63
CA MET A 29 -12.37 -5.47 -4.45
C MET A 29 -12.35 -7.01 -4.43
N GLN A 30 -12.57 -7.67 -5.56
CA GLN A 30 -12.53 -9.13 -5.65
C GLN A 30 -11.15 -9.66 -5.28
N PHE A 31 -10.07 -9.02 -5.75
CA PHE A 31 -8.72 -9.41 -5.35
C PHE A 31 -8.47 -9.15 -3.86
N SER A 32 -8.85 -7.98 -3.34
CA SER A 32 -8.72 -7.64 -1.91
C SER A 32 -9.49 -8.60 -1.00
N ASN A 33 -10.65 -9.09 -1.45
CA ASN A 33 -11.51 -10.03 -0.70
C ASN A 33 -11.07 -11.49 -0.83
N GLY A 34 -10.04 -11.79 -1.63
CA GLY A 34 -9.53 -13.15 -1.78
C GLY A 34 -10.33 -13.99 -2.78
N ARG A 35 -10.93 -13.34 -3.78
CA ARG A 35 -11.51 -13.96 -4.98
C ARG A 35 -10.71 -13.52 -6.23
N PRO A 36 -9.39 -13.75 -6.28
CA PRO A 36 -8.56 -13.33 -7.41
C PRO A 36 -9.02 -13.91 -8.76
N SER A 37 -9.74 -15.04 -8.79
CA SER A 37 -10.27 -15.57 -10.05
C SER A 37 -11.30 -14.65 -10.72
N LEU A 38 -12.08 -13.91 -9.92
CA LEU A 38 -13.05 -12.94 -10.43
C LEU A 38 -12.41 -11.65 -10.93
N ALA A 39 -11.19 -11.35 -10.48
CA ALA A 39 -10.41 -10.21 -10.95
C ALA A 39 -9.56 -10.56 -12.18
N PHE A 40 -8.85 -11.68 -12.15
CA PHE A 40 -7.84 -12.01 -13.15
C PHE A 40 -8.23 -13.18 -14.06
N GLY A 41 -9.18 -14.04 -13.70
CA GLY A 41 -9.58 -15.19 -14.52
C GLY A 41 -9.31 -16.56 -13.88
N PRO A 42 -9.70 -17.65 -14.56
CA PRO A 42 -9.79 -19.00 -14.00
C PRO A 42 -8.45 -19.58 -13.52
N GLU A 43 -7.32 -19.11 -14.03
CA GLU A 43 -5.98 -19.53 -13.58
C GLU A 43 -5.76 -19.29 -12.08
N TYR A 44 -6.51 -18.36 -11.49
CA TYR A 44 -6.46 -18.03 -10.07
C TYR A 44 -7.51 -18.71 -9.20
N GLU A 45 -8.38 -19.58 -9.76
CA GLU A 45 -9.41 -20.31 -8.99
C GLU A 45 -8.83 -21.16 -7.84
N VAL A 46 -7.59 -21.66 -8.01
CA VAL A 46 -6.86 -22.37 -6.94
C VAL A 46 -6.71 -21.52 -5.66
N PHE A 47 -6.61 -20.19 -5.78
CA PHE A 47 -6.46 -19.27 -4.64
C PHE A 47 -7.78 -18.83 -4.03
N ASP A 48 -8.91 -19.09 -4.70
CA ASP A 48 -10.23 -18.76 -4.17
C ASP A 48 -10.66 -19.74 -3.06
N ASN A 49 -10.20 -21.00 -3.14
CA ASN A 49 -10.69 -22.08 -2.29
C ASN A 49 -9.57 -22.88 -1.61
N GLU A 50 -8.52 -23.25 -2.35
CA GLU A 50 -7.53 -24.25 -1.89
C GLU A 50 -6.29 -23.62 -1.26
N ARG A 51 -5.72 -22.62 -1.94
CA ARG A 51 -4.47 -21.96 -1.56
C ARG A 51 -4.71 -20.55 -1.03
N ARG A 52 -3.66 -19.93 -0.50
CA ARG A 52 -3.68 -18.53 -0.06
C ARG A 52 -2.71 -17.71 -0.90
N ILE A 53 -3.22 -16.59 -1.39
CA ILE A 53 -2.43 -15.55 -2.06
C ILE A 53 -2.38 -14.29 -1.17
N ALA A 54 -1.32 -13.50 -1.30
CA ALA A 54 -1.32 -12.15 -0.80
C ALA A 54 -2.37 -11.32 -1.55
N ARG A 55 -3.10 -10.49 -0.83
CA ARG A 55 -4.18 -9.67 -1.37
C ARG A 55 -3.74 -8.22 -1.33
N LEU A 56 -4.37 -7.40 -2.18
CA LEU A 56 -4.38 -5.98 -1.92
C LEU A 56 -5.17 -5.67 -0.64
N PRO A 57 -4.86 -4.56 0.04
CA PRO A 57 -5.73 -4.08 1.10
C PRO A 57 -7.14 -3.79 0.59
N GLY A 58 -8.14 -4.15 1.39
CA GLY A 58 -9.51 -3.66 1.22
C GLY A 58 -9.72 -2.35 1.98
N PRO A 59 -10.93 -1.76 1.89
CA PRO A 59 -11.31 -0.63 2.73
C PRO A 59 -11.05 -0.91 4.23
N PRO A 60 -10.55 0.08 5.00
CA PRO A 60 -10.36 1.49 4.65
C PRO A 60 -9.00 1.84 4.00
N TYR A 61 -8.20 0.84 3.61
CA TYR A 61 -6.87 1.01 3.01
C TYR A 61 -6.84 0.70 1.51
N GLN A 62 -7.99 0.59 0.84
CA GLN A 62 -8.03 0.44 -0.61
C GLN A 62 -7.77 1.79 -1.27
N PHE A 63 -6.56 1.97 -1.82
CA PHE A 63 -6.15 3.20 -2.48
C PHE A 63 -5.94 2.98 -3.98
N MET A 64 -6.73 2.09 -4.56
CA MET A 64 -6.80 1.85 -5.99
C MET A 64 -8.27 1.62 -6.37
N ASP A 65 -8.78 2.44 -7.27
CA ASP A 65 -10.15 2.32 -7.78
C ASP A 65 -10.22 1.58 -9.10
N ARG A 66 -9.17 1.67 -9.93
CA ARG A 66 -9.16 1.06 -11.25
C ARG A 66 -7.75 0.94 -11.82
N VAL A 67 -7.57 0.03 -12.76
CA VAL A 67 -6.42 -0.03 -13.66
C VAL A 67 -6.89 0.34 -15.06
N VAL A 68 -6.26 1.34 -15.65
CA VAL A 68 -6.66 1.91 -16.95
C VAL A 68 -5.75 1.47 -18.09
N GLU A 69 -4.53 1.03 -17.77
CA GLU A 69 -3.57 0.61 -18.77
C GLU A 69 -2.71 -0.54 -18.22
N VAL A 70 -2.46 -1.53 -19.08
CA VAL A 70 -1.56 -2.65 -18.80
C VAL A 70 -0.74 -2.94 -20.05
N ASP A 71 0.56 -2.75 -19.94
CA ASP A 71 1.56 -3.15 -20.92
C ASP A 71 2.43 -4.24 -20.28
N HIS A 72 1.84 -5.41 -20.08
CA HIS A 72 2.53 -6.59 -19.58
C HIS A 72 1.78 -7.84 -20.07
N PRO A 73 2.47 -8.94 -20.41
CA PRO A 73 1.80 -10.19 -20.72
C PRO A 73 1.14 -10.78 -19.47
N LYS A 74 -0.13 -11.12 -19.58
CA LYS A 74 -0.89 -11.74 -18.48
C LYS A 74 -0.33 -13.12 -18.15
N PHE A 75 -0.13 -13.39 -16.87
CA PHE A 75 0.40 -14.66 -16.34
C PHE A 75 1.78 -15.08 -16.87
N VAL A 76 2.58 -14.11 -17.31
CA VAL A 76 3.97 -14.34 -17.71
C VAL A 76 4.89 -13.51 -16.82
N LEU A 77 5.53 -14.17 -15.87
CA LEU A 77 6.50 -13.53 -15.00
C LEU A 77 7.79 -13.22 -15.76
N GLN A 78 7.98 -11.96 -16.11
CA GLN A 78 9.18 -11.48 -16.81
C GLN A 78 9.52 -10.05 -16.41
N LYS A 79 10.77 -9.64 -16.60
CA LYS A 79 11.13 -8.22 -16.47
C LYS A 79 10.49 -7.37 -17.56
N GLY A 80 10.29 -6.10 -17.26
CA GLY A 80 9.69 -5.12 -18.16
C GLY A 80 8.17 -5.06 -18.02
N GLY A 81 7.58 -4.18 -18.82
CA GLY A 81 6.16 -3.90 -18.77
C GLY A 81 5.74 -3.06 -17.55
N TRP A 82 4.53 -2.52 -17.60
CA TRP A 82 4.04 -1.55 -16.64
C TRP A 82 2.51 -1.48 -16.61
N ILE A 83 1.96 -0.84 -15.57
CA ILE A 83 0.53 -0.53 -15.47
C ILE A 83 0.33 0.92 -15.05
N GLU A 84 -0.85 1.48 -15.37
CA GLU A 84 -1.38 2.69 -14.75
C GLU A 84 -2.66 2.39 -13.98
N ALA A 85 -2.66 2.76 -12.70
CA ALA A 85 -3.79 2.64 -11.81
C ALA A 85 -4.22 4.02 -11.28
N HIS A 86 -5.50 4.22 -11.05
CA HIS A 86 -6.04 5.48 -10.53
C HIS A 86 -6.69 5.30 -9.17
N TYR A 87 -6.57 6.34 -8.34
CA TYR A 87 -7.29 6.52 -7.09
C TYR A 87 -7.90 7.92 -7.06
N ASP A 88 -9.22 8.00 -6.96
CA ASP A 88 -9.92 9.28 -6.78
C ASP A 88 -9.88 9.65 -5.30
N VAL A 89 -9.11 10.68 -4.96
CA VAL A 89 -8.87 11.10 -3.57
C VAL A 89 -10.15 11.73 -2.99
N PRO A 90 -10.87 11.05 -2.07
CA PRO A 90 -12.08 11.61 -1.51
C PRO A 90 -11.71 12.78 -0.58
N PRO A 91 -12.31 13.97 -0.74
CA PRO A 91 -11.89 15.15 0.02
C PRO A 91 -12.06 15.05 1.53
N GLN A 92 -12.94 14.15 1.99
CA GLN A 92 -13.28 13.95 3.40
C GLN A 92 -12.81 12.58 3.90
N GLU A 93 -11.83 11.96 3.25
CA GLU A 93 -11.34 10.64 3.64
C GLU A 93 -10.72 10.65 5.04
N TRP A 94 -10.89 9.55 5.77
CA TRP A 94 -10.55 9.44 7.20
C TRP A 94 -9.10 9.86 7.51
N TYR A 95 -8.18 9.58 6.59
CA TYR A 95 -6.76 9.83 6.80
C TYR A 95 -6.41 11.32 6.81
N PHE A 96 -7.20 12.20 6.19
CA PHE A 96 -6.96 13.65 6.26
C PHE A 96 -7.20 14.16 7.68
N ALA A 97 -8.32 13.76 8.29
CA ALA A 97 -8.62 14.09 9.67
C ALA A 97 -7.61 13.46 10.65
N ALA A 98 -7.23 12.19 10.41
CA ALA A 98 -6.29 11.48 11.26
C ALA A 98 -4.86 12.04 11.20
N ASN A 99 -4.43 12.64 10.08
CA ASN A 99 -3.05 13.14 9.92
C ASN A 99 -2.75 14.36 10.79
N ARG A 100 -3.76 15.10 11.25
CA ARG A 100 -3.61 16.37 12.00
C ARG A 100 -2.75 17.43 11.27
N GLN A 101 -2.66 17.31 9.95
CA GLN A 101 -2.09 18.28 9.02
C GLN A 101 -3.09 18.51 7.88
N THR A 102 -2.83 19.51 7.04
CA THR A 102 -3.71 19.84 5.90
C THR A 102 -3.58 18.89 4.72
N SER A 103 -2.51 18.09 4.67
CA SER A 103 -2.17 17.17 3.59
C SER A 103 -2.43 15.71 3.99
N MET A 104 -2.44 14.82 3.00
CA MET A 104 -2.48 13.38 3.16
C MET A 104 -1.23 12.91 3.92
N ALA A 105 -1.42 12.01 4.88
CA ALA A 105 -0.30 11.41 5.61
C ALA A 105 0.65 10.69 4.64
N TYR A 106 1.97 10.85 4.83
CA TYR A 106 2.97 10.24 3.97
C TYR A 106 2.82 8.71 3.87
N CYS A 107 2.48 8.04 4.98
CA CYS A 107 2.27 6.59 4.98
C CYS A 107 1.09 6.15 4.09
N ILE A 108 0.09 7.01 3.88
CA ILE A 108 -1.05 6.75 3.00
C ILE A 108 -0.64 6.92 1.55
N LEU A 109 0.09 7.99 1.23
CA LEU A 109 0.66 8.17 -0.11
C LEU A 109 1.61 7.02 -0.49
N LEU A 110 2.46 6.61 0.45
CA LEU A 110 3.34 5.46 0.31
C LEU A 110 2.53 4.18 0.03
N GLU A 111 1.51 3.90 0.84
CA GLU A 111 0.67 2.71 0.66
C GLU A 111 -0.06 2.74 -0.70
N ALA A 112 -0.63 3.88 -1.10
CA ALA A 112 -1.26 4.05 -2.40
C ALA A 112 -0.28 3.77 -3.56
N ALA A 113 0.92 4.36 -3.50
CA ALA A 113 1.94 4.17 -4.53
C ALA A 113 2.43 2.71 -4.67
N LEU A 114 2.34 1.91 -3.60
CA LEU A 114 2.80 0.52 -3.57
C LEU A 114 1.75 -0.50 -4.02
N GLN A 115 0.45 -0.21 -3.91
CA GLN A 115 -0.60 -1.15 -4.30
C GLN A 115 -0.55 -1.59 -5.78
N PRO A 116 -0.27 -0.70 -6.75
CA PRO A 116 -0.10 -1.11 -8.15
C PRO A 116 1.04 -2.13 -8.35
N CYS A 117 2.09 -2.11 -7.53
CA CYS A 117 3.14 -3.14 -7.59
C CYS A 117 2.56 -4.54 -7.28
N GLY A 118 1.72 -4.64 -6.26
CA GLY A 118 1.03 -5.88 -5.92
C GLY A 118 0.04 -6.32 -7.00
N TRP A 119 -0.64 -5.38 -7.65
CA TRP A 119 -1.50 -5.68 -8.81
C TRP A 119 -0.70 -6.21 -9.99
N LEU A 120 0.41 -5.57 -10.37
CA LEU A 120 1.25 -6.01 -11.48
C LEU A 120 1.88 -7.38 -11.20
N ALA A 121 2.34 -7.64 -9.96
CA ALA A 121 2.83 -8.95 -9.56
C ALA A 121 1.75 -10.06 -9.69
N ALA A 122 0.51 -9.75 -9.28
CA ALA A 122 -0.61 -10.67 -9.46
C ALA A 122 -0.95 -10.84 -10.96
N TYR A 123 -0.99 -9.76 -11.73
CA TYR A 123 -1.25 -9.81 -13.17
C TYR A 123 -0.19 -10.65 -13.92
N ALA A 124 1.08 -10.58 -13.51
CA ALA A 124 2.19 -11.39 -14.04
C ALA A 124 2.11 -12.87 -13.61
N GLY A 125 1.23 -13.23 -12.67
CA GLY A 125 1.05 -14.60 -12.22
C GLY A 125 2.11 -15.07 -11.22
N SER A 126 2.80 -14.17 -10.51
CA SER A 126 3.95 -14.51 -9.65
C SER A 126 3.65 -15.58 -8.61
N ALA A 127 2.46 -15.55 -8.01
CA ALA A 127 2.04 -16.58 -7.04
C ALA A 127 1.83 -17.98 -7.65
N LEU A 128 1.51 -18.08 -8.95
CA LEU A 128 1.34 -19.36 -9.66
C LEU A 128 2.67 -20.08 -9.90
N ARG A 129 3.79 -19.37 -9.81
CA ARG A 129 5.14 -19.94 -9.95
C ARG A 129 5.47 -20.92 -8.83
N SER A 130 4.82 -20.76 -7.68
CA SER A 130 4.96 -21.66 -6.54
C SER A 130 3.80 -22.64 -6.47
N GLN A 131 4.07 -23.88 -6.06
CA GLN A 131 3.05 -24.88 -5.67
C GLN A 131 2.62 -24.72 -4.19
N GLN A 132 3.32 -23.90 -3.41
CA GLN A 132 3.05 -23.64 -1.99
C GLN A 132 2.53 -22.22 -1.79
N ASP A 133 1.78 -21.99 -0.72
CA ASP A 133 1.39 -20.64 -0.31
C ASP A 133 2.62 -19.76 -0.08
N VAL A 134 2.62 -18.58 -0.71
CA VAL A 134 3.69 -17.60 -0.64
C VAL A 134 3.20 -16.32 0.01
N LYS A 135 4.06 -15.67 0.77
CA LYS A 135 3.83 -14.33 1.32
C LYS A 135 4.51 -13.29 0.44
N PHE A 136 3.78 -12.24 0.12
CA PHE A 136 4.29 -11.06 -0.58
C PHE A 136 4.70 -10.00 0.44
N ARG A 137 5.93 -9.51 0.37
CA ARG A 137 6.46 -8.50 1.30
C ARG A 137 7.18 -7.41 0.55
N ASN A 138 6.90 -6.15 0.90
CA ASN A 138 7.80 -5.05 0.58
C ASN A 138 9.10 -5.25 1.36
N LEU A 139 10.23 -5.16 0.67
CA LEU A 139 11.56 -5.39 1.27
C LEU A 139 12.37 -4.10 1.43
N GLY A 140 11.92 -3.03 0.79
CA GLY A 140 12.56 -1.72 0.84
C GLY A 140 12.37 -0.95 -0.45
N GLY A 141 13.04 0.19 -0.51
CA GLY A 141 13.00 1.10 -1.64
C GLY A 141 13.60 2.44 -1.29
N THR A 142 13.62 3.33 -2.26
CA THR A 142 13.96 4.74 -2.08
C THR A 142 12.98 5.55 -2.89
N ALA A 143 12.43 6.59 -2.29
CA ALA A 143 11.48 7.46 -2.96
C ALA A 143 11.68 8.90 -2.54
N ARG A 144 11.22 9.80 -3.41
CA ARG A 144 11.24 11.24 -3.22
C ARG A 144 9.81 11.76 -3.29
N LEU A 145 9.40 12.41 -2.22
CA LEU A 145 8.21 13.24 -2.21
C LEU A 145 8.54 14.60 -2.81
N ILE A 146 7.84 14.96 -3.88
CA ILE A 146 8.02 16.23 -4.60
C ILE A 146 6.95 17.23 -4.16
N LYS A 147 5.70 16.77 -4.01
CA LYS A 147 4.56 17.60 -3.58
C LYS A 147 3.61 16.83 -2.67
N GLU A 148 3.01 17.56 -1.73
CA GLU A 148 1.96 17.05 -0.87
C GLU A 148 0.62 16.89 -1.61
N VAL A 149 -0.21 15.95 -1.16
CA VAL A 149 -1.56 15.73 -1.66
C VAL A 149 -2.55 16.35 -0.67
N PHE A 150 -3.46 17.19 -1.17
CA PHE A 150 -4.47 17.88 -0.35
C PHE A 150 -5.87 17.32 -0.60
N PRO A 151 -6.85 17.60 0.27
CA PRO A 151 -8.25 17.41 -0.05
C PRO A 151 -8.59 18.04 -1.41
N HIS A 152 -9.48 17.40 -2.18
CA HIS A 152 -9.87 17.82 -3.53
C HIS A 152 -8.73 17.79 -4.58
N ALA A 153 -7.66 17.03 -4.34
CA ALA A 153 -6.60 16.82 -5.33
C ALA A 153 -7.10 16.16 -6.63
N GLY A 154 -8.29 15.55 -6.62
CA GLY A 154 -8.84 14.82 -7.75
C GLY A 154 -8.25 13.41 -7.84
N THR A 155 -7.88 12.99 -9.05
CA THR A 155 -7.39 11.64 -9.31
C THR A 155 -5.86 11.57 -9.20
N MET A 156 -5.37 10.72 -8.30
CA MET A 156 -3.98 10.25 -8.29
C MET A 156 -3.79 9.18 -9.36
N ARG A 157 -2.85 9.42 -10.28
CA ARG A 157 -2.45 8.46 -11.31
C ARG A 157 -1.14 7.82 -10.92
N MET A 158 -1.15 6.51 -10.70
CA MET A 158 0.00 5.75 -10.21
C MET A 158 0.48 4.83 -11.32
N ARG A 159 1.74 5.00 -11.74
CA ARG A 159 2.41 4.17 -12.72
C ARG A 159 3.46 3.32 -12.04
N VAL A 160 3.46 2.03 -12.34
CA VAL A 160 4.53 1.13 -11.88
C VAL A 160 5.04 0.29 -13.03
N ARG A 161 6.37 0.11 -13.08
CA ARG A 161 7.06 -0.70 -14.07
C ARG A 161 7.87 -1.77 -13.36
N MET A 162 7.69 -3.03 -13.74
CA MET A 162 8.53 -4.11 -13.23
C MET A 162 9.87 -4.06 -13.96
N THR A 163 10.94 -3.61 -13.30
CA THR A 163 12.24 -3.40 -13.93
C THR A 163 13.07 -4.68 -13.99
N ASP A 164 12.88 -5.57 -13.02
CA ASP A 164 13.62 -6.82 -12.94
C ASP A 164 12.88 -7.88 -12.11
N VAL A 165 13.16 -9.14 -12.39
CA VAL A 165 12.61 -10.30 -11.65
C VAL A 165 13.70 -11.36 -11.50
N ASN A 166 13.91 -11.81 -10.26
CA ASN A 166 14.88 -12.85 -9.94
C ASN A 166 14.22 -14.00 -9.16
N GLU A 167 14.38 -15.23 -9.64
CA GLU A 167 13.92 -16.45 -8.96
C GLU A 167 15.13 -17.21 -8.37
N ALA A 168 15.16 -17.39 -7.05
CA ALA A 168 16.24 -18.13 -6.37
C ALA A 168 15.76 -18.80 -5.07
N GLY A 169 16.09 -20.08 -4.89
CA GLY A 169 15.89 -20.77 -3.60
C GLY A 169 14.45 -20.81 -3.09
N GLY A 170 13.46 -20.84 -4.00
CA GLY A 170 12.04 -20.80 -3.65
C GLY A 170 11.52 -19.41 -3.27
N MET A 171 12.28 -18.37 -3.60
CA MET A 171 11.89 -16.96 -3.49
C MET A 171 11.86 -16.31 -4.86
N ILE A 172 10.97 -15.34 -5.03
CA ILE A 172 10.93 -14.46 -6.20
C ILE A 172 11.14 -13.04 -5.69
N ILE A 173 12.05 -12.28 -6.29
CA ILE A 173 12.26 -10.87 -6.01
C ILE A 173 11.90 -10.08 -7.26
N GLU A 174 11.04 -9.08 -7.10
CA GLU A 174 10.56 -8.22 -8.17
C GLU A 174 10.92 -6.78 -7.83
N ASN A 175 11.61 -6.12 -8.76
CA ASN A 175 11.99 -4.71 -8.64
C ASN A 175 11.03 -3.85 -9.46
N PHE A 176 10.68 -2.68 -8.94
CA PHE A 176 9.74 -1.77 -9.55
C PHE A 176 10.27 -0.33 -9.54
N ASP A 177 10.03 0.38 -10.63
CA ASP A 177 9.98 1.85 -10.65
C ASP A 177 8.53 2.28 -10.40
N MET A 178 8.33 3.30 -9.57
CA MET A 178 7.01 3.82 -9.22
C MET A 178 6.96 5.34 -9.37
N GLN A 179 5.85 5.84 -9.93
CA GLN A 179 5.58 7.25 -10.13
C GLN A 179 4.12 7.56 -9.81
N VAL A 180 3.87 8.70 -9.18
CA VAL A 180 2.52 9.18 -8.88
C VAL A 180 2.35 10.60 -9.38
N TYR A 181 1.24 10.84 -10.07
CA TYR A 181 0.89 12.10 -10.68
C TYR A 181 -0.44 12.64 -10.18
N LEU A 182 -0.56 13.96 -10.13
CA LEU A 182 -1.83 14.69 -10.05
C LEU A 182 -1.97 15.51 -11.34
N GLY A 183 -2.97 15.18 -12.17
CA GLY A 183 -3.02 15.68 -13.55
C GLY A 183 -1.79 15.22 -14.34
N ASP A 184 -0.98 16.18 -14.80
CA ASP A 184 0.29 15.93 -15.51
C ASP A 184 1.53 16.17 -14.63
N GLU A 185 1.33 16.53 -13.36
CA GLU A 185 2.42 16.86 -12.46
C GLU A 185 2.88 15.63 -11.66
N LEU A 186 4.18 15.34 -11.70
CA LEU A 186 4.81 14.29 -10.89
C LEU A 186 4.95 14.76 -9.43
N ILE A 187 4.35 14.02 -8.50
CA ILE A 187 4.33 14.37 -7.08
C ILE A 187 5.16 13.42 -6.20
N TYR A 188 5.41 12.20 -6.66
CA TYR A 188 6.16 11.19 -5.94
C TYR A 188 6.81 10.21 -6.94
N ASP A 189 8.09 9.93 -6.78
CA ASP A 189 8.82 8.96 -7.59
C ASP A 189 9.81 8.14 -6.77
N GLY A 190 10.09 6.93 -7.22
CA GLY A 190 11.06 6.08 -6.55
C GLY A 190 11.20 4.70 -7.14
N THR A 191 11.98 3.89 -6.44
CA THR A 191 12.14 2.46 -6.69
C THR A 191 11.76 1.68 -5.45
N THR A 192 11.25 0.47 -5.66
CA THR A 192 10.92 -0.44 -4.57
C THR A 192 11.09 -1.87 -5.04
N TYR A 193 11.18 -2.80 -4.11
CA TYR A 193 11.24 -4.22 -4.44
C TYR A 193 10.46 -5.04 -3.44
N PHE A 194 9.82 -6.07 -3.97
CA PHE A 194 9.00 -7.00 -3.23
C PHE A 194 9.54 -8.41 -3.39
N GLY A 195 9.22 -9.25 -2.41
CA GLY A 195 9.54 -10.67 -2.48
C GLY A 195 8.35 -11.56 -2.21
N PHE A 196 8.28 -12.67 -2.94
CA PHE A 196 7.45 -13.83 -2.63
C PHE A 196 8.27 -14.85 -1.86
N PHE A 197 7.78 -15.23 -0.68
CA PHE A 197 8.47 -16.15 0.23
C PHE A 197 7.57 -17.30 0.63
N SER A 198 8.06 -18.53 0.50
CA SER A 198 7.44 -19.68 1.16
C SER A 198 7.57 -19.57 2.68
N ALA A 199 6.74 -20.30 3.41
CA ALA A 199 6.83 -20.38 4.87
C ALA A 199 8.23 -20.85 5.33
N GLN A 200 8.86 -21.77 4.59
CA GLN A 200 10.20 -22.27 4.89
C GLN A 200 11.28 -21.19 4.71
N ALA A 201 11.17 -20.36 3.67
CA ALA A 201 12.09 -19.24 3.45
C ALA A 201 11.96 -18.19 4.57
N LEU A 202 10.73 -17.91 5.03
CA LEU A 202 10.49 -16.98 6.13
C LEU A 202 11.01 -17.48 7.48
N ALA A 203 10.94 -18.78 7.74
CA ALA A 203 11.42 -19.36 9.01
C ALA A 203 12.93 -19.16 9.25
N LYS A 204 13.69 -18.84 8.20
CA LYS A 204 15.15 -18.58 8.27
C LYS A 204 15.49 -17.09 8.29
N GLN A 205 14.51 -16.20 8.40
CA GLN A 205 14.77 -14.76 8.47
C GLN A 205 15.34 -14.39 9.84
N VAL A 206 16.50 -13.72 9.82
CA VAL A 206 17.27 -13.35 11.01
C VAL A 206 16.74 -12.07 11.68
N GLY A 207 15.77 -11.38 11.07
CA GLY A 207 15.27 -10.09 11.54
C GLY A 207 16.30 -8.97 11.41
N VAL A 208 16.21 -7.96 12.28
CA VAL A 208 17.23 -6.89 12.36
C VAL A 208 18.49 -7.49 12.99
N ARG A 209 19.58 -7.53 12.22
CA ARG A 209 20.88 -8.01 12.72
C ARG A 209 21.36 -7.13 13.87
N ASP A 210 21.94 -7.78 14.86
CA ASP A 210 22.58 -7.14 16.02
C ASP A 210 21.61 -6.22 16.80
N ALA A 211 20.30 -6.47 16.71
CA ALA A 211 19.29 -5.64 17.37
C ALA A 211 19.51 -5.59 18.89
N ALA A 212 19.86 -6.73 19.50
CA ALA A 212 20.19 -6.81 20.92
C ALA A 212 21.43 -5.97 21.27
N GLU A 213 22.46 -6.00 20.43
CA GLU A 213 23.71 -5.24 20.62
C GLU A 213 23.52 -3.74 20.41
N ARG A 214 22.58 -3.36 19.53
CA ARG A 214 22.17 -1.97 19.27
C ARG A 214 21.09 -1.46 20.22
N THR A 215 20.59 -2.30 21.14
CA THR A 215 19.59 -1.90 22.11
C THR A 215 20.28 -1.04 23.16
N TYR A 216 19.91 0.25 23.20
CA TYR A 216 20.39 1.15 24.24
C TYR A 216 19.97 0.61 25.61
N THR A 217 20.96 0.41 26.47
CA THR A 217 20.76 -0.01 27.86
C THR A 217 21.18 1.14 28.75
N PRO A 218 20.26 1.74 29.53
CA PRO A 218 20.61 2.85 30.41
C PRO A 218 21.64 2.41 31.44
N THR A 219 22.64 3.25 31.65
CA THR A 219 23.68 3.09 32.68
C THR A 219 23.09 3.20 34.08
N PRO A 220 23.79 2.68 35.12
CA PRO A 220 23.34 2.85 36.50
C PRO A 220 23.12 4.31 36.92
N SER A 221 23.91 5.27 36.41
CA SER A 221 23.73 6.69 36.69
C SER A 221 22.52 7.29 35.98
N GLU A 222 22.19 6.83 34.77
CA GLU A 222 20.96 7.24 34.08
C GLU A 222 19.71 6.70 34.81
N TRP A 223 19.78 5.47 35.32
CA TRP A 223 18.72 4.89 36.16
C TRP A 223 18.54 5.59 37.53
N GLN A 224 19.57 6.26 38.04
CA GLN A 224 19.45 7.03 39.29
C GLN A 224 18.86 8.43 39.06
N ASN A 225 19.03 8.98 37.85
CA ASN A 225 18.69 10.37 37.54
C ASN A 225 17.49 10.52 36.59
N PHE A 226 16.85 9.43 36.17
CA PHE A 226 15.65 9.52 35.34
C PHE A 226 14.45 10.02 36.15
N THR A 227 13.58 10.76 35.49
CA THR A 227 12.26 11.09 36.02
C THR A 227 11.24 10.18 35.33
N PRO A 228 10.59 9.23 36.04
CA PRO A 228 9.57 8.39 35.42
C PRO A 228 8.40 9.26 34.96
N VAL A 229 8.07 9.18 33.67
CA VAL A 229 6.83 9.72 33.14
C VAL A 229 5.87 8.55 32.97
N SER A 230 4.78 8.56 33.72
CA SER A 230 3.69 7.61 33.46
C SER A 230 2.96 8.10 32.21
N ILE A 231 3.18 7.40 31.11
CA ILE A 231 2.39 7.61 29.89
C ILE A 231 1.09 6.84 30.10
N PRO A 232 -0.07 7.51 30.20
CA PRO A 232 -1.33 6.81 30.34
C PRO A 232 -1.53 5.93 29.11
N VAL A 233 -1.86 4.66 29.32
CA VAL A 233 -2.24 3.74 28.25
C VAL A 233 -3.66 4.10 27.83
N VAL A 234 -3.75 5.17 27.03
CA VAL A 234 -4.97 5.55 26.34
C VAL A 234 -5.00 4.81 25.01
N HIS A 235 -6.18 4.34 24.61
CA HIS A 235 -6.35 3.83 23.26
C HIS A 235 -6.01 4.94 22.25
N PRO A 236 -5.42 4.61 21.08
CA PRO A 236 -5.32 5.56 19.98
C PRO A 236 -6.71 6.13 19.69
N MET A 237 -6.79 7.43 19.41
CA MET A 237 -8.05 8.04 18.97
C MET A 237 -8.54 7.30 17.72
N THR A 238 -9.82 6.96 17.67
CA THR A 238 -10.44 6.43 16.46
C THR A 238 -10.92 7.59 15.58
N PRO A 239 -11.17 7.38 14.27
CA PRO A 239 -11.72 8.40 13.39
C PRO A 239 -13.07 8.98 13.88
N GLU A 240 -13.81 8.25 14.73
CA GLU A 240 -15.09 8.68 15.31
C GLU A 240 -14.96 9.56 16.57
N ASP A 241 -13.75 9.70 17.13
CA ASP A 241 -13.53 10.51 18.32
C ASP A 241 -13.60 12.02 18.00
N ASN A 242 -14.61 12.71 18.55
CA ASN A 242 -14.78 14.17 18.41
C ASN A 242 -13.80 15.00 19.26
N LEU A 243 -12.81 14.35 19.89
CA LEU A 243 -11.83 15.00 20.76
C LEU A 243 -10.63 15.49 19.93
N VAL A 244 -10.71 16.76 19.50
CA VAL A 244 -9.54 17.47 18.99
C VAL A 244 -8.71 17.93 20.19
N THR A 245 -7.75 17.10 20.63
CA THR A 245 -6.71 17.59 21.54
C THR A 245 -5.93 18.66 20.78
N PRO A 246 -5.78 19.90 21.29
CA PRO A 246 -4.91 20.87 20.65
C PRO A 246 -3.51 20.26 20.64
N ALA A 247 -3.02 19.89 19.46
CA ALA A 247 -1.62 19.51 19.33
C ALA A 247 -0.81 20.76 19.71
N PRO A 248 0.13 20.69 20.66
CA PRO A 248 1.10 21.76 20.80
C PRO A 248 1.75 21.97 19.42
N SER A 249 1.95 23.23 19.03
CA SER A 249 2.61 23.56 17.76
C SER A 249 3.83 22.67 17.61
N ALA A 250 3.96 21.98 16.47
CA ALA A 250 5.15 21.21 16.18
C ALA A 250 6.34 22.15 16.32
N ASN A 251 7.11 22.00 17.40
CA ASN A 251 8.37 22.68 17.59
C ASN A 251 9.36 22.03 16.62
N MET A 252 9.23 22.36 15.34
CA MET A 252 10.31 22.15 14.38
C MET A 252 11.40 23.13 14.78
N PRO A 253 12.63 22.68 15.10
CA PRO A 253 13.73 23.61 15.23
C PRO A 253 13.89 24.33 13.88
N GLY A 254 13.81 25.66 13.93
CA GLY A 254 14.08 26.54 12.78
C GLY A 254 15.56 26.56 12.41
#